data_AF-M4NN25-F1
#
_entry.id   AF-M4NN25-F1
#
_cell.length_a   1.000
_cell.length_b   1.000
_cell.length_c   1.000
_cell.angle_alpha   90.00
_cell.angle_beta   90.00
_cell.angle_gamma   90.00
#
_symmetry.space_group_name_H-M   'P 1'
#
loop_
_entity.id
_entity.type
_entity.pdbx_description
1 polymer ?
#
loop_
_entity_poly.entity_id
_entity_poly.type
_entity_poly.pdbx_seq_one_letter_code
_entity_poly.pdbx_strand_id
1 'polypeptide(L)'
;MNTEIRRVVDYVYEASHLAELGVTLDEFEADPQAALDSVGQYDALDLIRAGLRPLLPAQVHLRAKLDRAWHKEGHQVVVHPRTYGDSRALLGLASEAASA
;
A
#
# COMPACT_ATOMS: atom_id res chain seq x y z
N MET A 1 18.23 -8.17 5.83
CA MET A 1 17.02 -7.44 6.30
C MET A 1 16.81 -7.76 7.78
N ASN A 2 16.55 -6.76 8.63
CA ASN A 2 16.21 -6.98 10.05
C ASN A 2 14.92 -7.83 10.14
N THR A 3 14.86 -8.79 11.07
CA THR A 3 13.71 -9.68 11.28
C THR A 3 12.39 -8.93 11.49
N GLU A 4 12.41 -7.78 12.14
CA GLU A 4 11.21 -6.94 12.35
C GLU A 4 10.73 -6.31 11.04
N ILE A 5 11.66 -5.79 10.22
CA ILE A 5 11.35 -5.23 8.91
C ILE A 5 10.71 -6.30 8.02
N ARG A 6 11.27 -7.53 8.03
CA ARG A 6 10.72 -8.66 7.28
C ARG A 6 9.28 -8.95 7.66
N ARG A 7 8.96 -9.00 8.97
CA ARG A 7 7.58 -9.21 9.44
C ARG A 7 6.62 -8.13 8.96
N VAL A 8 7.04 -6.86 8.97
CA VAL A 8 6.22 -5.75 8.47
C VAL A 8 6.00 -5.86 6.96
N VAL A 9 7.04 -6.18 6.20
CA VAL A 9 6.95 -6.41 4.75
C VAL A 9 5.94 -7.52 4.45
N ASP A 10 6.09 -8.68 5.09
CA ASP A 10 5.20 -9.82 4.89
C ASP A 10 3.75 -9.46 5.26
N TYR A 11 3.55 -8.78 6.39
CA TYR A 11 2.23 -8.33 6.82
C TYR A 11 1.58 -7.37 5.82
N VAL A 12 2.30 -6.34 5.35
CA VAL A 12 1.74 -5.39 4.38
C VAL A 12 1.40 -6.09 3.06
N TYR A 13 2.28 -6.99 2.61
CA TYR A 13 2.09 -7.75 1.38
C TYR A 13 0.84 -8.63 1.45
N GLU A 14 0.65 -9.37 2.54
CA GLU A 14 -0.52 -10.20 2.78
C GLU A 14 -1.78 -9.38 2.98
N ALA A 15 -1.75 -8.37 3.87
CA ALA A 15 -2.92 -7.56 4.21
C ALA A 15 -3.45 -6.73 3.02
N SER A 16 -2.58 -6.40 2.06
CA SER A 16 -2.94 -5.66 0.84
C SER A 16 -3.31 -6.57 -0.34
N HIS A 17 -3.29 -7.90 -0.14
CA HIS A 17 -3.62 -8.90 -1.16
C HIS A 17 -2.81 -8.76 -2.45
N LEU A 18 -1.51 -8.43 -2.33
CA LEU A 18 -0.69 -8.08 -3.50
C LEU A 18 -0.51 -9.22 -4.50
N ALA A 19 -0.40 -10.47 -4.01
CA ALA A 19 -0.34 -11.64 -4.88
C ALA A 19 -1.59 -11.78 -5.77
N GLU A 20 -2.78 -11.51 -5.23
CA GLU A 20 -4.05 -11.56 -5.97
C GLU A 20 -4.18 -10.42 -6.99
N LEU A 21 -3.48 -9.32 -6.74
CA LEU A 21 -3.40 -8.15 -7.63
C LEU A 21 -2.27 -8.26 -8.66
N GLY A 22 -1.50 -9.36 -8.65
CA GLY A 22 -0.47 -9.66 -9.63
C GLY A 22 0.93 -9.10 -9.32
N VAL A 23 1.16 -8.64 -8.08
CA VAL A 23 2.47 -8.21 -7.59
C VAL A 23 3.14 -9.35 -6.85
N THR A 24 4.40 -9.63 -7.17
CA THR A 24 5.22 -10.63 -6.47
C THR A 24 5.87 -10.04 -5.22
N LEU A 25 6.27 -10.91 -4.29
CA LEU A 25 6.98 -10.49 -3.08
C LEU A 25 8.32 -9.84 -3.42
N ASP A 26 9.05 -10.35 -4.41
CA ASP A 26 10.34 -9.81 -4.83
C ASP A 26 10.19 -8.38 -5.40
N GLU A 27 9.15 -8.13 -6.21
CA GLU A 27 8.84 -6.78 -6.71
C GLU A 27 8.50 -5.82 -5.57
N PHE A 28 7.70 -6.30 -4.60
CA PHE A 28 7.34 -5.52 -3.43
C PHE A 28 8.54 -5.23 -2.52
N GLU A 29 9.45 -6.17 -2.32
CA GLU A 29 10.67 -5.96 -1.55
C GLU A 29 11.62 -4.95 -2.19
N ALA A 30 11.69 -4.93 -3.52
CA ALA A 30 12.55 -4.01 -4.25
C ALA A 30 12.05 -2.56 -4.14
N ASP A 31 10.74 -2.33 -4.33
CA ASP A 31 10.11 -1.02 -4.15
C ASP A 31 8.66 -1.17 -3.67
N PRO A 32 8.43 -1.17 -2.34
CA PRO A 32 7.12 -1.38 -1.76
C PRO A 32 6.06 -0.38 -2.22
N GLN A 33 6.45 0.90 -2.33
CA GLN A 33 5.50 1.96 -2.69
C GLN A 33 5.17 1.90 -4.17
N ALA A 34 6.16 1.68 -5.05
CA ALA A 34 5.88 1.52 -6.48
C ALA A 34 5.00 0.30 -6.74
N ALA A 35 5.23 -0.81 -6.04
CA ALA A 35 4.41 -2.00 -6.14
C ALA A 35 2.95 -1.73 -5.73
N LEU A 36 2.73 -1.06 -4.59
CA LEU A 36 1.39 -0.65 -4.13
C LEU A 36 0.70 0.31 -5.12
N ASP A 37 1.45 1.30 -5.63
CA ASP A 37 0.94 2.26 -6.61
C ASP A 37 0.50 1.57 -7.90
N SER A 38 1.27 0.57 -8.37
CA SER A 38 1.04 -0.12 -9.64
C SER A 38 -0.31 -0.85 -9.69
N VAL A 39 -0.77 -1.35 -8.53
CA VAL A 39 -2.06 -2.03 -8.39
C VAL A 39 -3.14 -1.11 -7.82
N GLY A 40 -2.85 0.16 -7.62
CA GLY A 40 -3.80 1.13 -7.07
C GLY A 40 -4.14 0.85 -5.61
N GLN A 41 -3.19 0.37 -4.80
CA GLN A 41 -3.21 0.25 -3.32
C GLN A 41 -2.34 1.34 -2.65
N TYR A 42 -2.26 2.52 -3.27
CA TYR A 42 -1.33 3.59 -2.90
C TYR A 42 -1.46 4.11 -1.44
N ASP A 43 -2.59 3.85 -0.78
CA ASP A 43 -2.92 4.25 0.59
C ASP A 43 -2.80 3.13 1.63
N ALA A 44 -2.39 1.92 1.24
CA ALA A 44 -2.38 0.76 2.13
C ALA A 44 -1.50 0.96 3.39
N LEU A 45 -0.34 1.59 3.24
CA LEU A 45 0.56 1.85 4.37
C LEU A 45 -0.04 2.82 5.39
N ASP A 46 -0.73 3.87 4.90
CA ASP A 46 -1.36 4.87 5.76
C ASP A 46 -2.58 4.29 6.48
N LEU A 47 -3.36 3.42 5.80
CA LEU A 47 -4.45 2.67 6.42
C LEU A 47 -3.94 1.76 7.54
N ILE A 48 -2.88 0.99 7.28
CA ILE A 48 -2.30 0.07 8.28
C ILE A 48 -1.82 0.82 9.52
N ARG A 49 -1.13 1.96 9.35
CA ARG A 49 -0.69 2.82 10.47
C ARG A 49 -1.86 3.37 11.29
N ALA A 50 -2.95 3.71 10.63
CA ALA A 50 -4.18 4.15 11.29
C ALA A 50 -4.94 3.00 11.99
N GLY A 51 -4.41 1.77 11.99
CA GLY A 51 -5.08 0.59 12.54
C GLY A 51 -6.24 0.08 11.67
N LEU A 52 -6.28 0.51 10.41
CA LEU A 52 -7.29 0.11 9.43
C LEU A 52 -6.74 -0.96 8.49
N ARG A 53 -7.64 -1.67 7.81
CA ARG A 53 -7.24 -2.64 6.78
C ARG A 53 -7.11 -1.97 5.41
N PRO A 54 -6.14 -2.37 4.58
CA PRO A 54 -6.11 -2.02 3.17
C PRO A 54 -7.39 -2.43 2.44
N LEU A 55 -7.59 -1.87 1.25
CA LEU A 55 -8.73 -2.24 0.43
C LEU A 55 -8.63 -3.71 -0.02
N LEU A 56 -9.77 -4.38 -0.10
CA LEU A 56 -9.87 -5.69 -0.74
C LEU A 56 -9.67 -5.57 -2.25
N PRO A 57 -9.23 -6.63 -2.95
CA PRO A 57 -9.04 -6.59 -4.40
C PRO A 57 -10.25 -6.07 -5.16
N ALA A 58 -11.47 -6.52 -4.83
CA ALA A 58 -12.68 -6.03 -5.48
C ALA A 58 -12.91 -4.51 -5.29
N GLN A 59 -12.53 -3.96 -4.13
CA GLN A 59 -12.62 -2.54 -3.83
C GLN A 59 -11.56 -1.74 -4.59
N VAL A 60 -10.35 -2.27 -4.73
CA VAL A 60 -9.28 -1.69 -5.58
C VAL A 60 -9.75 -1.57 -7.03
N HIS A 61 -10.35 -2.64 -7.57
CA HIS A 61 -10.89 -2.62 -8.93
C HIS A 61 -12.04 -1.62 -9.09
N LEU A 62 -12.91 -1.49 -8.08
CA LEU A 62 -13.99 -0.51 -8.06
C LEU A 62 -13.42 0.92 -8.03
N ARG A 63 -12.44 1.19 -7.16
CA ARG A 63 -11.72 2.46 -7.10
C ARG A 63 -11.15 2.85 -8.44
N ALA A 64 -10.41 1.96 -9.10
CA ALA A 64 -9.85 2.23 -10.43
C ALA A 64 -10.92 2.52 -11.50
N LYS A 65 -12.12 1.91 -11.40
CA LYS A 65 -13.25 2.26 -12.28
C LYS A 65 -13.80 3.65 -11.99
N LEU A 66 -13.98 3.99 -10.72
CA LEU A 66 -14.46 5.30 -10.28
C LEU A 66 -13.49 6.41 -10.65
N ASP A 67 -12.19 6.22 -10.41
CA ASP A 67 -11.16 7.20 -10.72
C ASP A 67 -11.13 7.52 -12.23
N ARG A 68 -11.26 6.49 -13.07
CA ARG A 68 -11.37 6.67 -14.53
C ARG A 68 -12.64 7.40 -14.94
N ALA A 69 -13.77 7.11 -14.30
CA ALA A 69 -15.03 7.79 -14.58
C ALA A 69 -14.95 9.27 -14.20
N TRP A 70 -14.46 9.58 -13.00
CA TRP A 70 -14.24 10.95 -12.54
C TRP A 70 -13.28 11.72 -13.45
N HIS A 71 -12.18 11.10 -13.86
CA HIS A 71 -11.22 11.73 -14.77
C HIS A 71 -11.87 12.07 -16.13
N LYS A 72 -12.70 11.17 -16.66
CA LYS A 72 -13.45 11.39 -17.91
C LYS A 72 -14.45 12.55 -17.80
N GLU A 73 -15.00 12.77 -16.61
CA GLU A 73 -15.90 13.89 -16.31
C GLU A 73 -15.15 15.22 -16.04
N GLY A 74 -13.80 15.22 -16.12
CA GLY A 74 -12.97 16.39 -15.91
C GLY A 74 -12.65 16.67 -14.43
N HIS A 75 -13.01 15.76 -13.53
CA HIS A 75 -12.66 15.85 -12.12
C HIS A 75 -11.26 15.31 -11.87
N GLN A 76 -10.50 15.99 -11.02
CA GLN A 76 -9.21 15.48 -10.54
C GLN A 76 -9.42 14.64 -9.29
N VAL A 77 -8.97 13.38 -9.34
CA VAL A 77 -8.85 12.55 -8.15
C VAL A 77 -7.65 13.05 -7.36
N VAL A 78 -7.89 13.67 -6.22
CA VAL A 78 -6.83 14.11 -5.32
C VAL A 78 -6.36 12.91 -4.52
N VAL A 79 -5.22 12.34 -4.91
CA VAL A 79 -4.48 11.40 -4.06
C VAL A 79 -3.75 12.23 -3.02
N HIS A 80 -4.03 11.99 -1.73
CA HIS A 80 -3.43 12.77 -0.66
C HIS A 80 -1.89 12.64 -0.73
N PRO A 81 -1.12 13.74 -0.64
CA PRO A 81 0.34 13.69 -0.75
C PRO A 81 0.93 12.72 0.28
N ARG A 82 1.63 11.74 -0.27
CA ARG A 82 2.21 10.57 0.40
C ARG A 82 3.21 11.02 1.45
N THR A 83 3.03 10.64 2.70
CA THR A 83 4.01 11.01 3.73
C THR A 83 5.28 10.15 3.70
N TYR A 84 5.31 9.00 3.00
CA TYR A 84 6.49 8.13 3.07
C TYR A 84 6.69 7.25 1.81
N GLY A 85 7.63 7.66 0.94
CA GLY A 85 8.04 6.91 -0.26
C GLY A 85 9.45 6.32 -0.18
N ASP A 86 9.94 5.97 1.00
CA ASP A 86 11.30 5.44 1.20
C ASP A 86 11.25 4.27 2.20
N SER A 87 12.19 3.33 2.15
CA SER A 87 12.25 2.14 3.04
C SER A 87 12.21 2.50 4.55
N ARG A 88 12.46 3.77 4.87
CA ARG A 88 12.21 4.41 6.17
C ARG A 88 10.75 4.35 6.65
N ALA A 89 9.77 4.25 5.75
CA ALA A 89 8.36 4.12 6.07
C ALA A 89 8.07 2.81 6.80
N LEU A 90 8.58 1.71 6.24
CA LEU A 90 8.47 0.36 6.81
C LEU A 90 9.27 0.26 8.11
N LEU A 91 10.40 0.96 8.22
CA LEU A 91 11.15 1.10 9.46
C LEU A 91 10.35 1.83 10.55
N GLY A 92 9.60 2.88 10.20
CA GLY A 92 8.70 3.58 11.14
C GLY A 92 7.60 2.66 11.67
N LEU A 93 6.96 1.89 10.77
CA LEU A 93 5.98 0.86 11.15
C LEU A 93 6.59 -0.22 12.06
N ALA A 94 7.79 -0.69 11.76
CA ALA A 94 8.50 -1.66 12.60
C ALA A 94 8.83 -1.11 13.98
N SER A 95 9.28 0.16 14.07
CA SER A 95 9.59 0.83 15.34
C SER A 95 8.36 1.08 16.21
N GLU A 96 7.24 1.44 15.61
CA GLU A 96 5.96 1.63 16.32
C GLU A 96 5.40 0.30 16.81
N ALA A 97 5.46 -0.76 15.99
CA ALA A 97 5.04 -2.11 16.39
C ALA A 97 5.90 -2.71 17.51
N ALA A 98 7.19 -2.34 17.60
CA ALA A 98 8.09 -2.77 18.68
C ALA A 98 7.88 -1.99 20.00
N SER A 99 7.15 -0.87 19.97
CA SER A 99 6.93 0.02 21.12
C SER A 99 5.54 -0.14 21.77
N ALA A 100 4.67 -1.00 21.20
CA ALA A 100 3.34 -1.33 21.69
C ALA A 100 3.32 -2.68 22.42
#